data_AF-A0AAI9EKZ6-F1
#
_entry.id   AF-A0AAI9EKZ6-F1
#
_cell.length_a   1.000
_cell.length_b   1.000
_cell.length_c   1.000
_cell.angle_alpha   90.00
_cell.angle_beta   90.00
_cell.angle_gamma   90.00
#
_symmetry.space_group_name_H-M   'P 1'
#
loop_
_entity.id
_entity.type
_entity.pdbx_description
1 polymer ?
#
loop_
_entity_poly.entity_id
_entity_poly.type
_entity_poly.pdbx_seq_one_letter_code
_entity_poly.pdbx_strand_id
1 'polypeptide(L)'
;MTDPLDDPAPVAALARRLRDDPGAARRLEELRRTAYGRDGSTAPLVEVPADLRARTGYDEAELPAPLVALLAEEARLVDEGQALLAAERHADEAADPSDHDRTTDGLLPAPSRRRALRPGPLAALAAGLLVLAGVGVASAAGVLDVGRPTTSPPSSDDVGSAATAPSTPRGQAMGTPDGRRGSVLPDFTADPPVRVPQTDAELVEGLRVRADRAWDMVLEQQPDAVRPDVGTERVVGEEDYVEQQVACLRDAGITASVIGQDSYSLTDADPVTVYTCQVRFPPREAGPRTDAELAYIHDYYLSYLIPCYAAEGRPYEGAVPAVDDFIADVRAERPWTPFPDAMDEQLAAACPVLPAAYR
;
A
#
# COMPACT_ATOMS: atom_id res chain seq x y z
N MET A 1 -8.78 -16.10 28.57
CA MET A 1 -7.32 -16.02 28.81
C MET A 1 -6.94 -14.70 28.18
N THR A 2 -6.93 -13.63 28.98
CA THR A 2 -6.50 -12.31 28.52
C THR A 2 -5.02 -12.40 28.16
N ASP A 3 -4.67 -11.88 26.98
CA ASP A 3 -3.29 -11.77 26.55
C ASP A 3 -2.50 -10.99 27.63
N PRO A 4 -1.36 -11.50 28.13
CA PRO A 4 -0.50 -10.77 29.06
C PRO A 4 -0.08 -9.38 28.55
N LEU A 5 -0.21 -9.12 27.24
CA LEU A 5 0.08 -7.85 26.59
C LEU A 5 -1.08 -6.83 26.62
N ASP A 6 -2.30 -7.24 27.01
CA ASP A 6 -3.48 -6.36 27.13
C ASP A 6 -3.64 -5.71 28.52
N ASP A 7 -2.76 -6.03 29.48
CA ASP A 7 -2.68 -5.28 30.72
C ASP A 7 -2.09 -3.89 30.40
N PRO A 8 -2.75 -2.76 30.72
CA PRO A 8 -2.16 -1.43 30.52
C PRO A 8 -1.00 -1.14 31.49
N ALA A 9 -0.80 -1.95 32.54
CA ALA A 9 0.21 -1.74 33.57
C ALA A 9 1.68 -1.75 33.08
N PRO A 10 2.17 -2.73 32.28
CA PRO A 10 3.53 -2.74 31.77
C PRO A 10 3.80 -1.60 30.77
N VAL A 11 2.82 -1.25 29.93
CA VAL A 11 2.93 -0.12 28.99
C VAL A 11 3.06 1.21 29.74
N ALA A 12 2.23 1.42 30.77
CA ALA A 12 2.29 2.62 31.60
C ALA A 12 3.61 2.72 32.38
N ALA A 13 4.12 1.60 32.90
CA ALA A 13 5.41 1.53 33.59
C ALA A 13 6.58 1.86 32.66
N LEU A 14 6.64 1.25 31.47
CA LEU A 14 7.68 1.56 30.49
C LEU A 14 7.64 3.04 30.08
N ALA A 15 6.46 3.56 29.76
CA ALA A 15 6.29 4.97 29.40
C ALA A 15 6.70 5.92 30.53
N ARG A 16 6.37 5.59 31.79
CA ARG A 16 6.81 6.33 32.98
C ARG A 16 8.33 6.36 33.08
N ARG A 17 9.00 5.21 32.88
CA ARG A 17 10.47 5.10 33.00
C ARG A 17 11.20 5.85 31.90
N LEU A 18 10.75 5.71 30.65
CA LEU A 18 11.36 6.36 29.48
C LEU A 18 11.21 7.89 29.51
N ARG A 19 10.17 8.41 30.16
CA ARG A 19 9.98 9.85 30.36
C ARG A 19 11.07 10.47 31.23
N ASP A 20 11.54 9.75 32.25
CA ASP A 20 12.50 10.29 33.23
C ASP A 20 13.96 10.06 32.86
N ASP A 21 14.24 9.15 31.93
CA ASP A 21 15.61 8.82 31.53
C ASP A 21 15.79 8.76 30.01
N PRO A 22 16.24 9.87 29.41
CA PRO A 22 16.53 9.92 27.98
C PRO A 22 17.75 9.07 27.58
N GLY A 23 18.58 8.63 28.54
CA GLY A 23 19.65 7.65 28.29
C GLY A 23 19.07 6.26 28.04
N ALA A 24 18.13 5.83 28.87
CA ALA A 24 17.38 4.58 28.69
C ALA A 24 16.61 4.56 27.37
N ALA A 25 15.94 5.66 27.00
CA ALA A 25 15.23 5.77 25.74
C ALA A 25 16.14 5.61 24.52
N ARG A 26 17.32 6.26 24.51
CA ARG A 26 18.29 6.12 23.42
C ARG A 26 18.85 4.71 23.30
N ARG A 27 19.15 4.07 24.43
CA ARG A 27 19.65 2.69 24.46
C ARG A 27 18.62 1.70 23.95
N LEU A 28 17.35 1.88 24.32
CA LEU A 28 16.25 1.03 23.84
C LEU A 28 16.06 1.16 22.32
N GLU A 29 16.15 2.38 21.80
CA GLU A 29 16.07 2.65 20.36
C GLU A 29 17.26 2.04 19.58
N GLU A 30 18.47 2.09 20.15
CA GLU A 30 19.65 1.43 19.57
C GLU A 30 19.49 -0.10 19.52
N LEU A 31 18.92 -0.70 20.58
CA LEU A 31 18.62 -2.13 20.62
C LEU A 31 17.55 -2.51 19.60
N ARG A 32 16.50 -1.70 19.41
CA ARG A 32 15.47 -1.92 18.37
C ARG A 32 16.06 -1.88 16.97
N ARG A 33 16.93 -0.89 16.70
CA ARG A 33 17.64 -0.82 15.42
C ARG A 33 18.54 -2.03 15.19
N THR A 34 19.14 -2.58 16.24
CA THR A 34 20.01 -3.76 16.14
C THR A 34 19.20 -5.05 16.01
N ALA A 35 18.04 -5.15 16.64
CA ALA A 35 17.16 -6.31 16.58
C ALA A 35 16.37 -6.40 15.26
N TYR A 36 15.98 -5.25 14.70
CA TYR A 36 15.11 -5.17 13.51
C TYR A 36 15.77 -4.52 12.29
N GLY A 37 17.09 -4.27 12.33
CA GLY A 37 17.84 -3.61 11.25
C GLY A 37 18.16 -4.51 10.05
N ARG A 38 18.51 -3.86 8.91
CA ARG A 38 18.65 -4.41 7.55
C ARG A 38 19.84 -5.37 7.31
N ASP A 39 20.66 -5.64 8.31
CA ASP A 39 21.73 -6.63 8.17
C ASP A 39 21.15 -8.02 8.43
N GLY A 40 21.01 -8.80 7.35
CA GLY A 40 20.48 -10.16 7.39
C GLY A 40 21.01 -10.93 8.59
N SER A 41 20.08 -11.41 9.43
CA SER A 41 20.31 -12.02 10.74
C SER A 41 21.32 -13.18 10.70
N THR A 42 22.61 -12.86 10.74
CA THR A 42 23.71 -13.78 11.08
C THR A 42 24.00 -13.75 12.58
N ALA A 43 23.12 -13.13 13.37
CA ALA A 43 23.25 -13.10 14.82
C ALA A 43 23.12 -14.53 15.37
N PRO A 44 24.00 -14.92 16.31
CA PRO A 44 23.88 -16.23 16.93
C PRO A 44 22.55 -16.33 17.68
N LEU A 45 21.90 -17.49 17.53
CA LEU A 45 20.79 -17.87 18.39
C LEU A 45 21.34 -18.09 19.80
N VAL A 46 20.67 -17.50 20.80
CA VAL A 46 21.01 -17.65 22.22
C VAL A 46 19.76 -18.06 22.98
N GLU A 47 19.97 -18.84 24.04
CA GLU A 47 18.90 -19.30 24.90
C GLU A 47 18.18 -18.11 25.55
N VAL A 48 16.85 -18.11 25.49
CA VAL A 48 16.02 -17.10 26.14
C VAL A 48 15.88 -17.46 27.63
N PRO A 49 16.31 -16.59 28.56
CA PRO A 49 16.21 -16.84 29.99
C PRO A 49 14.79 -17.22 30.42
N ALA A 50 14.66 -18.21 31.29
CA ALA A 50 13.36 -18.77 31.68
C ALA A 50 12.44 -17.73 32.34
N ASP A 51 13.01 -16.79 33.09
CA ASP A 51 12.31 -15.67 33.71
C ASP A 51 11.83 -14.63 32.69
N LEU A 52 12.50 -14.52 31.54
CA LEU A 52 12.10 -13.64 30.45
C LEU A 52 10.94 -14.28 29.67
N ARG A 53 11.03 -15.57 29.35
CA ARG A 53 9.95 -16.34 28.69
C ARG A 53 8.65 -16.33 29.50
N ALA A 54 8.76 -16.56 30.81
CA ALA A 54 7.60 -16.53 31.71
C ALA A 54 6.91 -15.16 31.77
N ARG A 55 7.66 -14.07 31.53
CA ARG A 55 7.16 -12.69 31.59
C ARG A 55 6.57 -12.21 30.26
N THR A 56 7.20 -12.56 29.15
CA THR A 56 6.79 -12.07 27.83
C THR A 56 5.79 -12.99 27.13
N GLY A 57 5.59 -14.21 27.63
CA GLY A 57 4.72 -15.21 27.00
C GLY A 57 5.32 -15.82 25.72
N TYR A 58 6.61 -15.56 25.45
CA TYR A 58 7.32 -16.15 24.32
C TYR A 58 7.75 -17.59 24.66
N ASP A 59 7.24 -18.54 23.87
CA ASP A 59 7.50 -19.98 24.06
C ASP A 59 8.78 -20.48 23.34
N GLU A 60 9.41 -19.66 22.51
CA GLU A 60 10.65 -20.03 21.81
C GLU A 60 11.84 -20.12 22.78
N ALA A 61 12.59 -21.22 22.69
CA ALA A 61 13.73 -21.50 23.57
C ALA A 61 14.99 -20.70 23.18
N GLU A 62 15.13 -20.34 21.90
CA GLU A 62 16.30 -19.64 21.36
C GLU A 62 15.85 -18.52 20.42
N LEU A 63 16.45 -17.34 20.58
CA LEU A 63 16.20 -16.17 19.72
C LEU A 63 17.54 -15.53 19.31
N PRO A 64 17.58 -14.74 18.22
CA PRO A 64 18.76 -13.97 17.88
C PRO A 64 19.23 -13.10 19.07
N ALA A 65 20.53 -13.10 19.37
CA ALA A 65 21.08 -12.39 20.52
C ALA A 65 20.64 -10.91 20.66
N PRO A 66 20.53 -10.11 19.58
CA PRO A 66 20.00 -8.75 19.65
C PRO A 66 18.56 -8.67 20.16
N LEU A 67 17.71 -9.64 19.77
CA LEU A 67 16.32 -9.71 20.19
C LEU A 67 16.21 -10.07 21.67
N VAL A 68 17.04 -11.01 22.15
CA VAL A 68 17.11 -11.33 23.59
C VAL A 68 17.59 -10.13 24.40
N ALA A 69 18.57 -9.38 23.91
CA ALA A 69 19.06 -8.16 24.57
C ALA A 69 17.98 -7.06 24.62
N LEU A 70 17.19 -6.90 23.56
CA LEU A 70 16.07 -5.97 23.53
C LEU A 70 15.00 -6.36 24.56
N LEU A 71 14.54 -7.61 24.54
CA LEU A 71 13.51 -8.11 25.44
C LEU A 71 13.94 -7.99 26.92
N ALA A 72 15.20 -8.30 27.23
CA ALA A 72 15.74 -8.15 28.57
C ALA A 72 15.78 -6.68 29.04
N GLU A 73 16.13 -5.75 28.15
CA GLU A 73 16.16 -4.32 28.48
C GLU A 73 14.75 -3.76 28.66
N GLU A 74 13.78 -4.15 27.83
CA GLU A 74 12.37 -3.76 28.01
C GLU A 74 11.81 -4.27 29.33
N ALA A 75 12.05 -5.54 29.68
CA ALA A 75 11.62 -6.11 30.95
C ALA A 75 12.21 -5.35 32.15
N ARG A 76 13.52 -5.02 32.11
CA ARG A 76 14.18 -4.22 33.16
C ARG A 76 13.54 -2.84 33.32
N LEU A 77 13.26 -2.16 32.21
CA LEU A 77 12.67 -0.81 32.24
C LEU A 77 11.22 -0.81 32.72
N VAL A 78 10.47 -1.87 32.43
CA VAL A 78 9.13 -2.09 32.99
C VAL A 78 9.21 -2.28 34.52
N ASP A 79 10.13 -3.12 35.02
CA ASP A 79 10.31 -3.34 36.47
C ASP A 79 10.65 -2.02 37.20
N GLU A 80 11.56 -1.22 36.62
CA GLU A 80 11.92 0.10 37.16
C GLU A 80 10.75 1.08 37.13
N GLY A 81 9.98 1.09 36.03
CA GLY A 81 8.78 1.89 35.90
C GLY A 81 7.70 1.54 36.92
N GLN A 82 7.49 0.24 37.18
CA GLN A 82 6.56 -0.24 38.18
C GLN A 82 6.98 0.18 39.59
N ALA A 83 8.27 0.13 39.91
CA ALA A 83 8.79 0.60 41.19
C ALA A 83 8.54 2.11 41.40
N LEU A 84 8.71 2.92 40.35
CA LEU A 84 8.41 4.35 40.39
C LEU A 84 6.91 4.62 40.61
N LEU A 85 6.04 3.92 39.87
CA LEU A 85 4.59 4.04 40.03
C LEU A 85 4.10 3.55 41.40
N ALA A 86 4.75 2.54 41.99
CA ALA A 86 4.47 2.09 43.35
C ALA A 86 4.88 3.13 44.40
N ALA A 87 6.05 3.75 44.24
CA ALA A 87 6.52 4.81 45.13
C ALA A 87 5.61 6.06 45.08
N GLU A 88 5.11 6.44 43.90
CA GLU A 88 4.17 7.55 43.72
C GLU A 88 2.84 7.27 44.44
N ARG A 89 2.28 6.07 44.30
CA ARG A 89 1.05 5.67 45.00
C ARG A 89 1.18 5.75 46.52
N HIS A 90 2.32 5.30 47.06
CA HIS A 90 2.58 5.39 48.50
C HIS A 90 2.79 6.83 48.99
N ALA A 91 3.31 7.72 48.14
CA ALA A 91 3.43 9.14 48.47
C ALA A 91 2.07 9.85 48.48
N ASP A 92 1.17 9.51 47.55
CA ASP A 92 -0.19 10.04 47.49
C ASP A 92 -1.05 9.56 48.67
N GLU A 93 -0.94 8.28 49.05
CA GLU A 93 -1.62 7.71 50.22
C GLU A 93 -1.13 8.33 51.55
N ALA A 94 0.15 8.71 51.63
CA ALA A 94 0.70 9.41 52.79
C ALA A 94 0.33 10.90 52.85
N ALA A 95 -0.16 11.47 51.74
CA ALA A 95 -0.51 12.87 51.62
C ALA A 95 -2.00 13.17 51.87
N ASP A 96 -2.86 12.17 52.11
CA ASP A 96 -4.28 12.35 52.44
C ASP A 96 -4.47 12.69 53.94
N PRO A 97 -4.75 13.96 54.32
CA PRO A 97 -5.04 14.33 55.68
C PRO A 97 -6.55 14.30 55.86
N SER A 98 -7.06 13.19 56.40
CA SER A 98 -8.41 13.14 56.94
C SER A 98 -8.50 14.00 58.22
N ASP A 99 -8.62 15.34 58.10
CA ASP A 99 -9.23 16.18 59.15
C ASP A 99 -9.58 17.59 58.63
N HIS A 100 -10.85 17.82 58.27
CA HIS A 100 -11.69 18.92 58.77
C HIS A 100 -12.95 19.14 57.93
N ASP A 101 -14.06 18.63 58.47
CA ASP A 101 -15.32 19.31 58.71
C ASP A 101 -15.53 20.71 58.07
N ARG A 102 -16.45 20.83 57.10
CA ARG A 102 -17.65 21.69 57.19
C ARG A 102 -18.54 21.67 55.93
N THR A 103 -19.72 21.08 56.12
CA THR A 103 -21.07 21.62 55.82
C THR A 103 -21.45 22.04 54.37
N THR A 104 -22.28 21.17 53.77
CA THR A 104 -23.52 21.42 52.97
C THR A 104 -23.94 22.89 52.80
N ASP A 105 -24.46 23.35 51.65
CA ASP A 105 -25.68 22.87 50.98
C ASP A 105 -25.93 23.73 49.71
N GLY A 106 -26.59 23.21 48.67
CA GLY A 106 -26.98 24.07 47.53
C GLY A 106 -27.37 23.43 46.19
N LEU A 107 -28.52 22.74 46.17
CA LEU A 107 -29.54 22.65 45.10
C LEU A 107 -29.17 22.43 43.59
N LEU A 108 -29.53 21.22 43.09
CA LEU A 108 -30.47 20.83 42.00
C LEU A 108 -30.65 21.69 40.70
N PRO A 109 -31.26 21.19 39.60
CA PRO A 109 -31.12 19.91 38.85
C PRO A 109 -31.15 20.08 37.29
N ALA A 110 -31.15 18.95 36.56
CA ALA A 110 -31.10 18.69 35.10
C ALA A 110 -32.36 19.11 34.26
N PRO A 111 -32.72 18.50 33.09
CA PRO A 111 -32.06 18.25 31.77
C PRO A 111 -32.95 18.70 30.56
N SER A 112 -32.51 18.54 29.30
CA SER A 112 -33.47 18.26 28.20
C SER A 112 -32.90 17.42 27.03
N ARG A 113 -33.64 16.36 26.68
CA ARG A 113 -33.47 15.45 25.53
C ARG A 113 -34.26 15.96 24.32
N ARG A 114 -33.85 15.56 23.10
CA ARG A 114 -34.66 15.11 21.92
C ARG A 114 -33.78 15.16 20.66
N ARG A 115 -33.90 14.36 19.60
CA ARG A 115 -34.46 13.02 19.28
C ARG A 115 -34.05 12.82 17.81
N ALA A 116 -33.64 11.61 17.44
CA ALA A 116 -33.23 11.22 16.09
C ALA A 116 -34.35 11.31 15.04
N LEU A 117 -33.98 11.51 13.76
CA LEU A 117 -34.78 11.23 12.56
C LEU A 117 -33.86 10.94 11.34
N ARG A 118 -34.00 9.73 10.79
CA ARG A 118 -33.74 9.29 9.39
C ARG A 118 -35.07 8.63 8.93
N PRO A 119 -35.27 8.12 7.69
CA PRO A 119 -34.57 8.26 6.40
C PRO A 119 -35.53 8.63 5.24
N GLY A 120 -35.04 8.72 3.99
CA GLY A 120 -35.91 8.55 2.80
C GLY A 120 -35.32 8.99 1.46
N PRO A 121 -35.76 8.38 0.32
CA PRO A 121 -34.93 8.06 -0.86
C PRO A 121 -35.28 8.88 -2.11
N LEU A 122 -34.52 8.72 -3.21
CA LEU A 122 -35.04 8.60 -4.60
C LEU A 122 -33.93 8.35 -5.64
N ALA A 123 -34.32 7.65 -6.70
CA ALA A 123 -33.51 7.01 -7.74
C ALA A 123 -33.38 7.83 -9.04
N ALA A 124 -32.40 7.47 -9.88
CA ALA A 124 -32.57 7.02 -11.29
C ALA A 124 -31.51 7.53 -12.32
N LEU A 125 -30.72 6.57 -12.82
CA LEU A 125 -30.36 6.22 -14.22
C LEU A 125 -29.87 7.26 -15.26
N ALA A 126 -28.70 6.95 -15.87
CA ALA A 126 -28.46 6.92 -17.32
C ALA A 126 -27.18 6.10 -17.66
N ALA A 127 -27.17 5.42 -18.81
CA ALA A 127 -26.23 4.39 -19.25
C ALA A 127 -25.16 4.88 -20.28
N GLY A 128 -24.04 4.15 -20.37
CA GLY A 128 -23.04 4.21 -21.46
C GLY A 128 -21.88 3.23 -21.20
N LEU A 129 -21.65 2.26 -22.09
CA LEU A 129 -20.73 1.14 -21.88
C LEU A 129 -19.44 1.32 -22.71
N LEU A 130 -18.33 1.60 -22.02
CA LEU A 130 -16.95 1.67 -22.50
C LEU A 130 -16.21 0.51 -21.84
N VAL A 131 -15.65 -0.42 -22.62
CA VAL A 131 -14.77 -1.46 -22.05
C VAL A 131 -13.36 -0.88 -21.96
N LEU A 132 -13.03 -0.37 -20.77
CA LEU A 132 -11.69 0.05 -20.38
C LEU A 132 -10.92 -1.18 -19.89
N ALA A 133 -9.96 -1.65 -20.68
CA ALA A 133 -8.81 -2.36 -20.11
C ALA A 133 -7.94 -1.29 -19.44
N GLY A 134 -7.76 -1.39 -18.13
CA GLY A 134 -7.08 -0.38 -17.34
C GLY A 134 -5.61 -0.21 -17.75
N VAL A 135 -5.24 1.00 -18.13
CA VAL A 135 -3.87 1.51 -18.13
C VAL A 135 -3.90 2.98 -17.69
N GLY A 136 -2.89 3.35 -16.91
CA GLY A 136 -2.72 4.64 -16.26
C GLY A 136 -2.67 5.82 -17.21
N VAL A 137 -3.02 6.98 -16.65
CA VAL A 137 -2.99 8.28 -17.30
C VAL A 137 -1.55 8.66 -17.65
N ALA A 138 -1.27 8.80 -18.94
CA ALA A 138 -0.16 9.60 -19.45
C ALA A 138 -0.67 10.49 -20.59
N SER A 139 -1.19 11.67 -20.22
CA SER A 139 -1.45 12.75 -21.17
C SER A 139 -0.15 13.44 -21.51
N ALA A 140 0.25 13.40 -22.78
CA ALA A 140 1.15 14.39 -23.34
C ALA A 140 0.51 14.97 -24.61
N ALA A 141 0.02 16.20 -24.49
CA ALA A 141 -0.31 17.05 -25.62
C ALA A 141 0.99 17.49 -26.30
N GLY A 142 1.08 17.24 -27.62
CA GLY A 142 2.15 17.76 -28.48
C GLY A 142 1.54 18.13 -29.83
N VAL A 143 1.38 19.42 -30.04
CA VAL A 143 0.78 20.07 -31.20
C VAL A 143 1.61 19.84 -32.48
N LEU A 144 0.88 19.71 -33.60
CA LEU A 144 1.35 19.58 -34.97
C LEU A 144 2.27 20.74 -35.40
N ASP A 145 3.32 20.43 -36.18
CA ASP A 145 3.72 21.30 -37.28
C ASP A 145 4.08 20.46 -38.52
N VAL A 146 3.63 20.95 -39.68
CA VAL A 146 3.61 20.28 -40.99
C VAL A 146 4.68 20.94 -41.87
N GLY A 147 5.56 20.15 -42.48
CA GLY A 147 6.49 20.66 -43.49
C GLY A 147 7.44 19.62 -44.11
N ARG A 148 7.02 19.06 -45.24
CA ARG A 148 7.70 18.06 -46.10
C ARG A 148 8.81 18.71 -46.98
N PRO A 149 9.47 17.98 -47.93
CA PRO A 149 10.59 17.03 -47.87
C PRO A 149 11.91 17.57 -48.51
N THR A 150 13.04 16.84 -48.41
CA THR A 150 13.84 16.33 -49.56
C THR A 150 15.20 15.70 -49.16
N THR A 151 15.54 14.62 -49.89
CA THR A 151 16.88 14.12 -50.29
C THR A 151 17.81 13.34 -49.32
N SER A 152 18.03 12.09 -49.74
CA SER A 152 19.18 11.14 -49.70
C SER A 152 20.41 11.35 -48.78
N PRO A 153 21.07 10.24 -48.37
CA PRO A 153 22.09 10.22 -47.31
C PRO A 153 23.51 10.42 -47.84
N PRO A 154 24.46 10.70 -46.92
CA PRO A 154 25.77 10.08 -47.04
C PRO A 154 26.27 9.42 -45.75
N SER A 155 27.24 8.54 -45.98
CA SER A 155 27.89 7.58 -45.12
C SER A 155 28.89 8.16 -44.12
N SER A 156 29.05 7.40 -43.02
CA SER A 156 30.28 7.07 -42.25
C SER A 156 31.19 8.18 -41.68
N ASP A 157 31.47 7.96 -40.40
CA ASP A 157 32.58 8.44 -39.56
C ASP A 157 32.53 9.88 -39.05
N ASP A 158 32.07 10.04 -37.80
CA ASP A 158 32.84 10.81 -36.83
C ASP A 158 32.52 10.41 -35.38
N VAL A 159 33.58 10.08 -34.65
CA VAL A 159 33.63 9.78 -33.22
C VAL A 159 33.60 11.11 -32.47
N GLY A 160 32.55 11.37 -31.69
CA GLY A 160 32.50 12.60 -30.89
C GLY A 160 31.26 12.74 -30.02
N SER A 161 31.44 12.42 -28.73
CA SER A 161 30.66 12.93 -27.59
C SER A 161 29.14 12.81 -27.64
N ALA A 162 28.66 11.72 -27.05
CA ALA A 162 27.35 11.67 -26.42
C ALA A 162 27.24 12.83 -25.40
N ALA A 163 26.53 13.88 -25.80
CA ALA A 163 25.98 14.86 -24.86
C ALA A 163 24.82 14.18 -24.13
N THR A 164 25.16 13.44 -23.09
CA THR A 164 24.24 13.04 -22.03
C THR A 164 23.64 14.33 -21.48
N ALA A 165 22.36 14.58 -21.74
CA ALA A 165 21.61 15.57 -20.98
C ALA A 165 21.73 15.16 -19.50
N PRO A 166 22.31 15.98 -18.62
CA PRO A 166 22.35 15.64 -17.21
C PRO A 166 20.91 15.67 -16.72
N SER A 167 20.41 14.50 -16.33
CA SER A 167 19.24 14.35 -15.48
C SER A 167 19.45 15.24 -14.25
N THR A 168 18.76 16.37 -14.23
CA THR A 168 18.76 17.29 -13.10
C THR A 168 18.25 16.54 -11.87
N PRO A 169 19.00 16.47 -10.75
CA PRO A 169 18.47 15.93 -9.51
C PRO A 169 17.26 16.77 -9.11
N ARG A 170 16.07 16.16 -9.00
CA ARG A 170 14.87 16.81 -8.45
C ARG A 170 15.12 17.05 -6.96
N GLY A 171 15.69 18.20 -6.67
CA GLY A 171 16.01 18.67 -5.32
C GLY A 171 16.41 20.14 -5.29
N GLN A 172 15.98 20.94 -6.28
CA GLN A 172 16.19 22.39 -6.24
C GLN A 172 14.95 23.10 -5.73
N ALA A 173 15.07 23.49 -4.46
CA ALA A 173 14.21 24.38 -3.72
C ALA A 173 13.94 25.67 -4.49
N MET A 174 12.66 25.93 -4.79
CA MET A 174 12.17 27.30 -4.98
C MET A 174 11.73 27.80 -3.60
N GLY A 175 12.60 28.60 -2.97
CA GLY A 175 12.37 29.12 -1.63
C GLY A 175 11.27 30.17 -1.58
N THR A 176 10.40 30.06 -0.58
CA THR A 176 9.62 31.19 -0.05
C THR A 176 10.53 32.05 0.84
N PRO A 177 10.22 33.35 1.03
CA PRO A 177 11.09 34.30 1.73
C PRO A 177 11.43 33.94 3.19
N ASP A 178 10.71 33.00 3.81
CA ASP A 178 10.88 32.63 5.22
C ASP A 178 11.66 31.33 5.46
N GLY A 179 12.30 30.75 4.44
CA GLY A 179 13.44 29.83 4.64
C GLY A 179 13.18 28.51 5.40
N ARG A 180 11.96 28.19 5.83
CA ARG A 180 11.60 26.87 6.35
C ARG A 180 11.36 25.94 5.18
N ARG A 181 12.44 25.30 4.71
CA ARG A 181 12.34 24.11 3.86
C ARG A 181 11.45 23.12 4.60
N GLY A 182 10.30 22.78 4.04
CA GLY A 182 9.58 21.58 4.43
C GLY A 182 10.58 20.43 4.46
N SER A 183 10.57 19.67 5.55
CA SER A 183 11.41 18.48 5.69
C SER A 183 11.29 17.67 4.40
N VAL A 184 12.42 17.48 3.71
CA VAL A 184 12.48 16.61 2.53
C VAL A 184 11.93 15.27 2.98
N LEU A 185 10.80 14.86 2.42
CA LEU A 185 10.24 13.56 2.69
C LEU A 185 11.31 12.52 2.29
N PRO A 186 11.77 11.65 3.19
CA PRO A 186 12.75 10.65 2.84
C PRO A 186 12.16 9.69 1.79
N ASP A 187 12.98 9.28 0.83
CA ASP A 187 12.57 8.28 -0.15
C ASP A 187 12.19 6.97 0.56
N PHE A 188 11.22 6.25 0.01
CA PHE A 188 10.91 4.92 0.49
C PHE A 188 12.03 3.95 0.13
N THR A 189 12.81 3.54 1.14
CA THR A 189 14.02 2.74 0.92
C THR A 189 13.86 1.26 1.18
N ALA A 190 12.67 0.72 1.47
CA ALA A 190 12.52 -0.72 1.67
C ALA A 190 12.78 -1.47 0.36
N ASP A 191 13.40 -2.65 0.43
CA ASP A 191 13.62 -3.47 -0.76
C ASP A 191 12.31 -4.19 -1.13
N PRO A 192 11.88 -4.14 -2.41
CA PRO A 192 10.71 -4.86 -2.84
C PRO A 192 10.95 -6.37 -2.68
N PRO A 193 9.96 -7.13 -2.15
CA PRO A 193 10.08 -8.58 -2.09
C PRO A 193 10.26 -9.17 -3.49
N VAL A 194 11.04 -10.24 -3.56
CA VAL A 194 11.24 -10.97 -4.83
C VAL A 194 9.93 -11.61 -5.23
N ARG A 195 9.45 -11.29 -6.44
CA ARG A 195 8.22 -11.86 -6.96
C ARG A 195 8.40 -13.36 -7.19
N VAL A 196 7.55 -14.15 -6.54
CA VAL A 196 7.45 -15.58 -6.81
C VAL A 196 6.58 -15.75 -8.06
N PRO A 197 7.09 -16.37 -9.14
CA PRO A 197 6.26 -16.64 -10.31
C PRO A 197 5.13 -17.59 -9.96
N GLN A 198 3.98 -17.40 -10.60
CA GLN A 198 2.84 -18.32 -10.46
C GLN A 198 3.26 -19.74 -10.87
N THR A 199 2.71 -20.72 -10.17
CA THR A 199 2.81 -22.11 -10.60
C THR A 199 1.99 -22.35 -11.86
N ASP A 200 2.32 -23.40 -12.62
CA ASP A 200 1.55 -23.77 -13.82
C ASP A 200 0.08 -24.03 -13.49
N ALA A 201 -0.22 -24.60 -12.32
CA ALA A 201 -1.59 -24.86 -11.88
C ALA A 201 -2.37 -23.56 -11.63
N GLU A 202 -1.76 -22.57 -10.97
CA GLU A 202 -2.36 -21.26 -10.73
C GLU A 202 -2.56 -20.49 -12.03
N LEU A 203 -1.61 -20.59 -12.97
CA LEU A 203 -1.73 -19.99 -14.29
C LEU A 203 -2.92 -20.58 -15.06
N VAL A 204 -3.04 -21.91 -15.12
CA VAL A 204 -4.14 -22.59 -15.80
C VAL A 204 -5.49 -22.20 -15.19
N GLU A 205 -5.60 -22.17 -13.87
CA GLU A 205 -6.85 -21.77 -13.20
C GLU A 205 -7.16 -20.28 -13.48
N GLY A 206 -6.16 -19.40 -13.43
CA GLY A 206 -6.33 -17.99 -13.77
C GLY A 206 -6.76 -17.75 -15.21
N LEU A 207 -6.24 -18.52 -16.17
CA LEU A 207 -6.70 -18.50 -17.56
C LEU A 207 -8.15 -18.96 -17.69
N ARG A 208 -8.55 -20.00 -16.96
CA ARG A 208 -9.93 -20.52 -16.95
C ARG A 208 -10.91 -19.49 -16.39
N VAL A 209 -10.62 -18.93 -15.21
CA VAL A 209 -11.48 -17.90 -14.58
C VAL A 209 -11.64 -16.69 -15.48
N ARG A 210 -10.58 -16.24 -16.15
CA ARG A 210 -10.66 -15.12 -17.11
C ARG A 210 -11.52 -15.48 -18.32
N ALA A 211 -11.36 -16.68 -18.87
CA ALA A 211 -12.18 -17.15 -19.99
C ALA A 211 -13.65 -17.32 -19.59
N ASP A 212 -13.95 -17.65 -18.34
CA ASP A 212 -15.34 -17.71 -17.84
C ASP A 212 -15.91 -16.29 -17.71
N ARG A 213 -15.18 -15.35 -17.09
CA ARG A 213 -15.60 -13.94 -16.97
C ARG A 213 -15.79 -13.25 -18.32
N ALA A 214 -14.90 -13.51 -19.27
CA ALA A 214 -15.01 -12.98 -20.62
C ALA A 214 -16.25 -13.52 -21.34
N TRP A 215 -16.62 -14.79 -21.07
CA TRP A 215 -17.84 -15.37 -21.61
C TRP A 215 -19.09 -14.76 -20.98
N ASP A 216 -19.09 -14.48 -19.68
CA ASP A 216 -20.19 -13.77 -19.02
C ASP A 216 -20.47 -12.41 -19.68
N MET A 217 -19.43 -11.66 -20.04
CA MET A 217 -19.56 -10.40 -20.79
C MET A 217 -20.13 -10.57 -22.21
N VAL A 218 -19.92 -11.73 -22.84
CA VAL A 218 -20.57 -12.06 -24.13
C VAL A 218 -22.05 -12.28 -23.91
N LEU A 219 -22.44 -13.05 -22.89
CA LEU A 219 -23.84 -13.35 -22.60
C LEU A 219 -24.64 -12.10 -22.20
N GLU A 220 -24.02 -11.10 -21.59
CA GLU A 220 -24.64 -9.80 -21.34
C GLU A 220 -25.06 -9.07 -22.64
N GLN A 221 -24.30 -9.26 -23.72
CA GLN A 221 -24.55 -8.63 -25.03
C GLN A 221 -25.37 -9.52 -25.97
N GLN A 222 -25.18 -10.84 -25.87
CA GLN A 222 -25.80 -11.86 -26.69
C GLN A 222 -26.21 -13.06 -25.80
N PRO A 223 -27.40 -13.02 -25.16
CA PRO A 223 -27.82 -14.04 -24.22
C PRO A 223 -27.96 -15.46 -24.80
N ASP A 224 -28.23 -15.55 -26.11
CA ASP A 224 -28.41 -16.81 -26.83
C ASP A 224 -27.10 -17.31 -27.48
N ALA A 225 -25.96 -16.65 -27.21
CA ALA A 225 -24.68 -17.05 -27.77
C ALA A 225 -24.26 -18.44 -27.24
N VAL A 226 -23.65 -19.24 -28.12
CA VAL A 226 -23.09 -20.56 -27.77
C VAL A 226 -21.59 -20.42 -27.58
N ARG A 227 -21.08 -20.89 -26.44
CA ARG A 227 -19.65 -20.80 -26.12
C ARG A 227 -18.84 -21.63 -27.11
N PRO A 228 -17.90 -21.02 -27.86
CA PRO A 228 -17.02 -21.78 -28.75
C PRO A 228 -16.00 -22.57 -27.93
N ASP A 229 -15.64 -23.76 -28.41
CA ASP A 229 -14.58 -24.58 -27.83
C ASP A 229 -13.21 -24.07 -28.32
N VAL A 230 -12.58 -23.21 -27.52
CA VAL A 230 -11.30 -22.57 -27.85
C VAL A 230 -10.34 -22.70 -26.67
N GLY A 231 -9.12 -23.14 -26.95
CA GLY A 231 -8.05 -23.23 -25.97
C GLY A 231 -7.08 -22.05 -26.06
N THR A 232 -6.29 -21.84 -25.00
CA THR A 232 -5.16 -20.91 -25.03
C THR A 232 -4.06 -21.47 -25.91
N GLU A 233 -3.66 -20.70 -26.92
CA GLU A 233 -2.53 -21.04 -27.80
C GLU A 233 -1.22 -20.47 -27.27
N ARG A 234 -1.24 -19.22 -26.79
CA ARG A 234 -0.05 -18.54 -26.29
C ARG A 234 -0.40 -17.41 -25.32
N VAL A 235 0.26 -17.39 -24.17
CA VAL A 235 0.23 -16.24 -23.26
C VAL A 235 1.16 -15.14 -23.78
N VAL A 236 0.59 -13.98 -24.07
CA VAL A 236 1.26 -12.85 -24.74
C VAL A 236 1.84 -11.88 -23.71
N GLY A 237 3.04 -11.34 -23.94
CA GLY A 237 3.56 -10.25 -23.11
C GLY A 237 2.74 -8.97 -23.27
N GLU A 238 2.85 -8.04 -22.31
CA GLU A 238 2.09 -6.79 -22.32
C GLU A 238 2.37 -5.95 -23.58
N GLU A 239 3.64 -5.81 -23.95
CA GLU A 239 4.08 -5.04 -25.13
C GLU A 239 3.51 -5.57 -26.46
N ASP A 240 3.33 -6.89 -26.57
CA ASP A 240 2.85 -7.55 -27.80
C ASP A 240 1.33 -7.75 -27.82
N TYR A 241 0.65 -7.54 -26.69
CA TYR A 241 -0.74 -7.98 -26.50
C TYR A 241 -1.69 -7.32 -27.50
N VAL A 242 -1.59 -6.00 -27.65
CA VAL A 242 -2.47 -5.22 -28.53
C VAL A 242 -2.30 -5.63 -30.00
N GLU A 243 -1.07 -5.78 -30.46
CA GLU A 243 -0.78 -6.19 -31.84
C GLU A 243 -1.31 -7.60 -32.12
N GLN A 244 -1.10 -8.52 -31.16
CA GLN A 244 -1.60 -9.89 -31.29
C GLN A 244 -3.13 -9.97 -31.30
N GLN A 245 -3.82 -9.15 -30.50
CA GLN A 245 -5.28 -9.08 -30.51
C GLN A 245 -5.80 -8.52 -31.84
N VAL A 246 -5.24 -7.41 -32.32
CA VAL A 246 -5.62 -6.82 -33.60
C VAL A 246 -5.36 -7.78 -34.77
N ALA A 247 -4.25 -8.52 -34.75
CA ALA A 247 -3.96 -9.54 -35.76
C ALA A 247 -5.03 -10.65 -35.77
N CYS A 248 -5.34 -11.23 -34.60
CA CYS A 248 -6.37 -12.28 -34.49
C CYS A 248 -7.74 -11.80 -34.98
N LEU A 249 -8.13 -10.58 -34.61
CA LEU A 249 -9.42 -10.01 -35.01
C LEU A 249 -9.49 -9.76 -36.52
N ARG A 250 -8.41 -9.24 -37.12
CA ARG A 250 -8.33 -9.03 -38.58
C ARG A 250 -8.37 -10.34 -39.34
N ASP A 251 -7.69 -11.38 -38.85
CA ASP A 251 -7.73 -12.72 -39.44
C ASP A 251 -9.15 -13.32 -39.39
N ALA A 252 -9.94 -12.95 -38.39
CA ALA A 252 -11.35 -13.29 -38.28
C ALA A 252 -12.29 -12.36 -39.07
N GLY A 253 -11.75 -11.40 -39.83
CA GLY A 253 -12.52 -10.47 -40.66
C GLY A 253 -13.07 -9.24 -39.94
N ILE A 254 -12.68 -9.01 -38.68
CA ILE A 254 -13.08 -7.81 -37.92
C ILE A 254 -12.18 -6.63 -38.29
N THR A 255 -12.80 -5.47 -38.50
CA THR A 255 -12.06 -4.21 -38.67
C THR A 255 -11.57 -3.73 -37.30
N ALA A 256 -10.30 -4.00 -37.02
CA ALA A 256 -9.60 -3.59 -35.80
C ALA A 256 -8.38 -2.73 -36.11
N SER A 257 -8.07 -1.75 -35.25
CA SER A 257 -6.87 -0.92 -35.37
C SER A 257 -6.33 -0.50 -34.01
N VAL A 258 -5.01 -0.39 -33.90
CA VAL A 258 -4.35 0.14 -32.70
C VAL A 258 -4.68 1.63 -32.57
N ILE A 259 -5.02 2.05 -31.35
CA ILE A 259 -5.22 3.45 -30.97
C ILE A 259 -4.37 3.73 -29.71
N GLY A 260 -3.47 4.71 -29.77
CA GLY A 260 -2.52 4.96 -28.69
C GLY A 260 -1.46 3.86 -28.57
N GLN A 261 -0.85 3.73 -27.38
CA GLN A 261 0.19 2.73 -27.12
C GLN A 261 -0.41 1.38 -26.71
N ASP A 262 -1.43 1.39 -25.86
CA ASP A 262 -1.92 0.16 -25.19
C ASP A 262 -3.40 -0.15 -25.46
N SER A 263 -3.98 0.41 -26.53
CA SER A 263 -5.39 0.17 -26.84
C SER A 263 -5.66 -0.07 -28.32
N TYR A 264 -6.83 -0.65 -28.62
CA TYR A 264 -7.29 -0.87 -29.97
C TYR A 264 -8.78 -0.55 -30.09
N SER A 265 -9.19 -0.13 -31.29
CA SER A 265 -10.57 0.15 -31.65
C SER A 265 -11.12 -0.99 -32.47
N LEU A 266 -12.42 -1.21 -32.31
CA LEU A 266 -13.22 -2.20 -33.03
C LEU A 266 -14.39 -1.50 -33.69
N THR A 267 -14.77 -1.95 -34.89
CA THR A 267 -16.01 -1.50 -35.55
C THR A 267 -16.91 -2.71 -35.75
N ASP A 268 -18.13 -2.65 -35.20
CA ASP A 268 -19.17 -3.67 -35.33
C ASP A 268 -18.67 -5.11 -35.10
N ALA A 269 -17.82 -5.28 -34.08
CA ALA A 269 -17.20 -6.57 -33.78
C ALA A 269 -18.20 -7.53 -33.13
N ASP A 270 -18.22 -8.77 -33.62
CA ASP A 270 -18.94 -9.86 -32.98
C ASP A 270 -18.30 -10.22 -31.62
N PRO A 271 -19.04 -10.13 -30.49
CA PRO A 271 -18.55 -10.46 -29.16
C PRO A 271 -17.97 -11.88 -29.04
N VAL A 272 -18.51 -12.87 -29.75
CA VAL A 272 -18.00 -14.26 -29.73
C VAL A 272 -16.62 -14.34 -30.38
N THR A 273 -16.39 -13.58 -31.45
CA THR A 273 -15.08 -13.50 -32.10
C THR A 273 -14.07 -12.74 -31.23
N VAL A 274 -14.48 -11.65 -30.56
CA VAL A 274 -13.63 -10.93 -29.60
C VAL A 274 -13.21 -11.85 -28.46
N TYR A 275 -14.17 -12.58 -27.89
CA TYR A 275 -13.93 -13.61 -26.88
C TYR A 275 -12.91 -14.66 -27.34
N THR A 276 -13.07 -15.17 -28.56
CA THR A 276 -12.19 -16.19 -29.13
C THR A 276 -10.74 -15.70 -29.18
N CYS A 277 -10.51 -14.45 -29.61
CA CYS A 277 -9.16 -13.87 -29.64
C CYS A 277 -8.57 -13.64 -28.24
N GLN A 278 -9.40 -13.24 -27.26
CA GLN A 278 -8.97 -13.07 -25.87
C GLN A 278 -8.53 -14.40 -25.23
N VAL A 279 -9.24 -15.52 -25.51
CA VAL A 279 -8.91 -16.82 -24.93
C VAL A 279 -7.73 -17.49 -25.62
N ARG A 280 -7.59 -17.33 -26.95
CA ARG A 280 -6.44 -17.87 -27.70
C ARG A 280 -5.14 -17.17 -27.31
N PHE A 281 -5.20 -15.86 -27.09
CA PHE A 281 -4.03 -15.00 -26.84
C PHE A 281 -4.18 -14.12 -25.58
N PRO A 282 -4.32 -14.74 -24.39
CA PRO A 282 -4.48 -14.00 -23.14
C PRO A 282 -3.20 -13.23 -22.79
N PRO A 283 -3.30 -12.07 -22.13
CA PRO A 283 -2.13 -11.35 -21.66
C PRO A 283 -1.46 -12.12 -20.51
N ARG A 284 -0.16 -11.93 -20.36
CA ARG A 284 0.61 -12.41 -19.21
C ARG A 284 0.23 -11.55 -18.02
N GLU A 285 -0.57 -12.12 -17.12
CA GLU A 285 -0.83 -11.49 -15.84
C GLU A 285 0.24 -11.86 -14.83
N ALA A 286 0.52 -10.91 -13.96
CA ALA A 286 1.51 -11.07 -12.91
C ALA A 286 0.92 -11.80 -11.67
N GLY A 287 -0.35 -12.20 -11.73
CA GLY A 287 -1.06 -12.90 -10.67
C GLY A 287 -1.47 -12.03 -9.49
N PRO A 288 -2.23 -12.59 -8.53
CA PRO A 288 -2.51 -11.91 -7.27
C PRO A 288 -1.19 -11.66 -6.53
N ARG A 289 -1.07 -10.48 -5.91
CA ARG A 289 0.07 -10.17 -5.05
C ARG A 289 0.15 -11.14 -3.89
N THR A 290 1.34 -11.54 -3.50
CA THR A 290 1.63 -12.31 -2.28
C THR A 290 1.43 -11.46 -1.03
N ASP A 291 1.32 -12.11 0.14
CA ASP A 291 1.16 -11.38 1.41
C ASP A 291 2.37 -10.48 1.71
N ALA A 292 3.58 -10.90 1.33
CA ALA A 292 4.78 -10.07 1.44
C ALA A 292 4.73 -8.83 0.55
N GLU A 293 4.24 -8.95 -0.70
CA GLU A 293 4.06 -7.81 -1.60
C GLU A 293 2.99 -6.84 -1.07
N LEU A 294 1.93 -7.36 -0.43
CA LEU A 294 0.90 -6.54 0.20
C LEU A 294 1.42 -5.84 1.46
N ALA A 295 2.15 -6.53 2.33
CA ALA A 295 2.81 -5.93 3.49
C ALA A 295 3.76 -4.80 3.07
N TYR A 296 4.54 -5.01 2.00
CA TYR A 296 5.41 -3.96 1.44
C TYR A 296 4.63 -2.72 0.95
N ILE A 297 3.44 -2.91 0.36
CA ILE A 297 2.58 -1.78 -0.04
C ILE A 297 2.03 -1.06 1.20
N HIS A 298 1.65 -1.79 2.23
CA HIS A 298 1.19 -1.20 3.51
C HIS A 298 2.30 -0.37 4.17
N ASP A 299 3.53 -0.89 4.20
CA ASP A 299 4.71 -0.16 4.69
C ASP A 299 4.98 1.11 3.86
N TYR A 300 4.83 1.03 2.53
CA TYR A 300 4.92 2.19 1.66
C TYR A 300 3.86 3.25 1.99
N TYR A 301 2.62 2.83 2.25
CA TYR A 301 1.55 3.74 2.63
C TYR A 301 1.88 4.50 3.91
N LEU A 302 2.36 3.81 4.94
CA LEU A 302 2.67 4.40 6.22
C LEU A 302 3.94 5.24 6.22
N SER A 303 4.99 4.75 5.57
CA SER A 303 6.33 5.33 5.65
C SER A 303 6.54 6.48 4.66
N TYR A 304 5.80 6.48 3.55
CA TYR A 304 5.98 7.46 2.49
C TYR A 304 4.67 8.17 2.12
N LEU A 305 3.62 7.43 1.76
CA LEU A 305 2.44 8.03 1.11
C LEU A 305 1.66 8.97 2.05
N ILE A 306 1.32 8.51 3.26
CA ILE A 306 0.60 9.30 4.25
C ILE A 306 1.41 10.55 4.66
N PRO A 307 2.72 10.43 4.97
CA PRO A 307 3.57 11.60 5.20
C PRO A 307 3.67 12.55 3.99
N CYS A 308 3.68 12.04 2.75
CA CYS A 308 3.67 12.85 1.53
C CYS A 308 2.42 13.72 1.45
N TYR A 309 1.25 13.12 1.67
CA TYR A 309 -0.01 13.85 1.72
C TYR A 309 0.00 14.96 2.78
N ALA A 310 0.56 14.70 3.95
CA ALA A 310 0.71 15.72 5.00
C ALA A 310 1.66 16.86 4.57
N ALA A 311 2.77 16.55 3.88
CA ALA A 311 3.72 17.54 3.38
C ALA A 311 3.12 18.44 2.28
N GLU A 312 2.26 17.89 1.43
CA GLU A 312 1.48 18.62 0.41
C GLU A 312 0.26 19.37 1.00
N GLY A 313 0.09 19.34 2.32
CA GLY A 313 -0.98 20.06 3.02
C GLY A 313 -2.36 19.38 2.92
N ARG A 314 -2.41 18.09 2.60
CA ARG A 314 -3.61 17.28 2.40
C ARG A 314 -3.58 16.01 3.25
N PRO A 315 -3.39 16.08 4.58
CA PRO A 315 -3.18 14.91 5.42
C PRO A 315 -4.34 13.92 5.32
N TYR A 316 -4.02 12.63 5.41
CA TYR A 316 -5.02 11.58 5.58
C TYR A 316 -5.55 11.58 7.01
N GLU A 317 -6.88 11.57 7.19
CA GLU A 317 -7.53 11.63 8.50
C GLU A 317 -8.20 10.31 8.94
N GLY A 318 -8.18 9.29 8.09
CA GLY A 318 -8.82 8.01 8.38
C GLY A 318 -8.02 7.10 9.31
N ALA A 319 -8.66 6.02 9.78
CA ALA A 319 -7.99 4.97 10.52
C ALA A 319 -7.14 4.11 9.57
N VAL A 320 -5.92 3.78 9.99
CA VAL A 320 -5.04 2.85 9.28
C VAL A 320 -5.25 1.44 9.84
N PRO A 321 -5.58 0.44 9.01
CA PRO A 321 -5.67 -0.95 9.45
C PRO A 321 -4.29 -1.51 9.81
N ALA A 322 -4.27 -2.52 10.69
CA ALA A 322 -3.09 -3.35 10.87
C ALA A 322 -2.76 -4.11 9.56
N VAL A 323 -1.52 -4.57 9.41
CA VAL A 323 -1.07 -5.23 8.17
C VAL A 323 -1.89 -6.49 7.84
N ASP A 324 -2.25 -7.28 8.84
CA ASP A 324 -3.04 -8.50 8.64
C ASP A 324 -4.48 -8.18 8.20
N ASP A 325 -5.09 -7.15 8.79
CA ASP A 325 -6.41 -6.66 8.39
C ASP A 325 -6.39 -6.10 6.96
N PHE A 326 -5.33 -5.34 6.62
CA PHE A 326 -5.12 -4.84 5.26
C PHE A 326 -5.04 -5.98 4.24
N ILE A 327 -4.24 -7.01 4.53
CA ILE A 327 -4.12 -8.19 3.66
C ILE A 327 -5.47 -8.90 3.54
N ALA A 328 -6.15 -9.14 4.66
CA ALA A 328 -7.46 -9.79 4.69
C ALA A 328 -8.51 -9.04 3.85
N ASP A 329 -8.54 -7.71 3.95
CA ASP A 329 -9.45 -6.85 3.20
C ASP A 329 -9.17 -6.88 1.69
N VAL A 330 -7.89 -6.87 1.29
CA VAL A 330 -7.52 -7.04 -0.12
C VAL A 330 -7.98 -8.41 -0.65
N ARG A 331 -7.79 -9.49 0.12
CA ARG A 331 -8.25 -10.84 -0.26
C ARG A 331 -9.76 -10.95 -0.34
N ALA A 332 -10.47 -10.18 0.47
CA ALA A 332 -11.92 -10.13 0.50
C ALA A 332 -12.52 -9.15 -0.52
N GLU A 333 -11.73 -8.68 -1.50
CA GLU A 333 -12.10 -7.73 -2.55
C GLU A 333 -12.65 -6.40 -2.01
N ARG A 334 -12.18 -5.98 -0.82
CA ARG A 334 -12.51 -4.69 -0.19
C ARG A 334 -11.24 -3.93 0.18
N PRO A 335 -10.35 -3.63 -0.77
CA PRO A 335 -9.04 -3.06 -0.46
C PRO A 335 -9.16 -1.71 0.24
N TRP A 336 -8.49 -1.56 1.37
CA TRP A 336 -8.30 -0.27 2.02
C TRP A 336 -7.26 0.57 1.25
N THR A 337 -7.52 1.87 1.10
CA THR A 337 -6.59 2.83 0.50
C THR A 337 -6.58 4.13 1.30
N PRO A 338 -5.40 4.73 1.56
CA PRO A 338 -5.29 5.93 2.39
C PRO A 338 -5.55 7.21 1.58
N PHE A 339 -6.65 7.29 0.82
CA PHE A 339 -6.92 8.49 0.03
C PHE A 339 -7.41 9.66 0.90
N PRO A 340 -6.87 10.88 0.71
CA PRO A 340 -7.42 12.06 1.33
C PRO A 340 -8.78 12.43 0.71
N ASP A 341 -9.53 13.29 1.38
CA ASP A 341 -10.90 13.69 0.99
C ASP A 341 -11.02 14.26 -0.42
N ALA A 342 -9.94 14.82 -0.96
CA ALA A 342 -9.86 15.15 -2.37
C ALA A 342 -8.48 14.84 -2.95
N MET A 343 -8.47 14.05 -4.00
CA MET A 343 -7.28 13.74 -4.79
C MET A 343 -7.35 14.55 -6.10
N ASP A 344 -6.30 15.29 -6.42
CA ASP A 344 -6.14 15.97 -7.70
C ASP A 344 -4.91 15.46 -8.45
N GLU A 345 -4.79 15.77 -9.74
CA GLU A 345 -3.71 15.27 -10.60
C GLU A 345 -2.32 15.71 -10.09
N GLN A 346 -2.23 16.90 -9.50
CA GLN A 346 -0.98 17.42 -8.96
C GLN A 346 -0.55 16.63 -7.72
N LEU A 347 -1.47 16.36 -6.80
CA LEU A 347 -1.22 15.54 -5.62
C LEU A 347 -0.87 14.10 -5.99
N ALA A 348 -1.59 13.50 -6.95
CA ALA A 348 -1.30 12.14 -7.42
C ALA A 348 0.07 12.03 -8.10
N ALA A 349 0.51 13.09 -8.80
CA ALA A 349 1.84 13.16 -9.39
C ALA A 349 2.95 13.36 -8.35
N ALA A 350 2.69 14.17 -7.31
CA ALA A 350 3.63 14.43 -6.22
C ALA A 350 3.76 13.23 -5.25
N CYS A 351 2.64 12.56 -4.97
CA CYS A 351 2.54 11.44 -4.04
C CYS A 351 1.99 10.20 -4.76
N PRO A 352 2.85 9.44 -5.46
CA PRO A 352 2.43 8.25 -6.21
C PRO A 352 1.77 7.23 -5.29
N VAL A 353 0.59 6.75 -5.65
CA VAL A 353 -0.17 5.80 -4.83
C VAL A 353 0.55 4.46 -4.68
N LEU A 354 1.34 4.03 -5.68
CA LEU A 354 2.10 2.78 -5.60
C LEU A 354 3.61 3.03 -5.57
N PRO A 355 4.37 2.16 -4.88
CA PRO A 355 5.83 2.21 -4.91
C PRO A 355 6.34 1.98 -6.34
N ALA A 356 7.50 2.54 -6.67
CA ALA A 356 8.06 2.46 -8.02
C ALA A 356 8.24 1.04 -8.56
N ALA A 357 8.43 0.05 -7.69
CA ALA A 357 8.52 -1.36 -8.06
C ALA A 357 7.21 -1.97 -8.61
N TYR A 358 6.06 -1.32 -8.36
CA TYR A 358 4.73 -1.79 -8.73
C TYR A 358 3.92 -0.77 -9.54
N ARG A 359 4.58 0.25 -10.08
CA ARG A 359 4.04 1.11 -11.13
C ARG A 359 4.49 0.56 -12.46
#